data_AF-A0A949ZL50-F1
#
_entry.id   AF-A0A949ZL50-F1
#
_cell.length_a   1.000
_cell.length_b   1.000
_cell.length_c   1.000
_cell.angle_alpha   90.00
_cell.angle_beta   90.00
_cell.angle_gamma   90.00
#
_symmetry.space_group_name_H-M   'P 1'
#
loop_
_entity.id
_entity.type
_entity.pdbx_description
1 polymer ?
#
loop_
_entity_poly.entity_id
_entity_poly.type
_entity_poly.pdbx_seq_one_letter_code
_entity_poly.pdbx_strand_id
1 'polypeptide(L)'
;MKSGHFTVSGTIVYAGKAYAATGAGVIERVPVTALQLSVNIDTKTSLGVLHYQEIDIAGVKYSRIGSGAWRSGTSTFGPDDLVPTRYLNEETVNGVKCWHAQAVSIDGRTYDFSVRKSDGYIPRSSTPEPTAADTR
;
A
#
# COMPACT_ATOMS: atom_id res chain seq x y z
N MET A 1 11.32 -0.49 -12.48
CA MET A 1 11.37 0.78 -11.71
C MET A 1 12.55 0.73 -10.75
N LYS A 2 13.33 1.82 -10.63
CA LYS A 2 14.44 1.91 -9.66
C LYS A 2 13.98 2.47 -8.31
N SER A 3 13.17 3.52 -8.34
CA SER A 3 12.51 4.11 -7.18
C SER A 3 11.20 4.79 -7.60
N GLY A 4 10.32 5.07 -6.65
CA GLY A 4 9.03 5.70 -6.87
C GLY A 4 8.46 6.39 -5.65
N HIS A 5 7.71 7.48 -5.87
CA HIS A 5 6.87 8.08 -4.84
C HIS A 5 5.43 7.61 -5.03
N PHE A 6 4.73 7.39 -3.92
CA PHE A 6 3.33 6.99 -3.94
C PHE A 6 2.55 7.67 -2.81
N THR A 7 1.25 7.78 -3.02
CA THR A 7 0.28 8.16 -1.98
C THR A 7 -0.46 6.92 -1.51
N VAL A 8 -0.79 6.86 -0.23
CA VAL A 8 -1.62 5.80 0.34
C VAL A 8 -2.87 6.39 0.95
N SER A 9 -3.99 5.70 0.79
CA SER A 9 -5.25 6.01 1.46
C SER A 9 -6.00 4.73 1.73
N GLY A 10 -6.73 4.66 2.85
CA GLY A 10 -7.55 3.50 3.15
C GLY A 10 -8.21 3.57 4.52
N THR A 11 -8.69 2.42 4.96
CA THR A 11 -9.34 2.26 6.26
C THR A 11 -8.60 1.20 7.06
N ILE A 12 -8.17 1.54 8.27
CA ILE A 12 -7.58 0.62 9.23
C ILE A 12 -8.69 0.16 10.18
N VAL A 13 -8.90 -1.16 10.29
CA VAL A 13 -9.84 -1.74 11.26
C VAL A 13 -9.06 -2.27 12.45
N TYR A 14 -9.34 -1.71 13.64
CA TYR A 14 -8.74 -2.17 14.89
C TYR A 14 -9.78 -2.20 16.01
N ALA A 15 -9.85 -3.32 16.72
CA ALA A 15 -10.82 -3.56 17.80
C ALA A 15 -12.28 -3.22 17.40
N GLY A 16 -12.68 -3.61 16.18
CA GLY A 16 -14.03 -3.37 15.66
C GLY A 16 -14.33 -1.92 15.24
N LYS A 17 -13.34 -1.03 15.28
CA LYS A 17 -13.48 0.37 14.84
C LYS A 17 -12.69 0.63 13.56
N ALA A 18 -13.27 1.44 12.68
CA ALA A 18 -12.69 1.83 11.40
C ALA A 18 -12.10 3.25 11.49
N TYR A 19 -10.84 3.39 11.09
CA TYR A 19 -10.08 4.63 11.11
C TYR A 19 -9.61 4.97 9.70
N ALA A 20 -9.86 6.20 9.26
CA ALA A 20 -9.38 6.65 7.97
C ALA A 20 -7.86 6.88 8.05
N ALA A 21 -7.14 6.41 7.04
CA ALA A 21 -5.70 6.55 6.95
C ALA A 21 -5.33 7.18 5.61
N THR A 22 -4.41 8.15 5.64
CA THR A 22 -3.86 8.80 4.45
C THR A 22 -2.38 9.08 4.64
N GLY A 23 -1.60 9.00 3.58
CA GLY A 23 -0.16 9.16 3.68
C GLY A 23 0.54 9.17 2.35
N ALA A 24 1.87 9.12 2.43
CA ALA A 24 2.73 9.02 1.27
C ALA A 24 4.00 8.25 1.64
N GLY A 25 4.67 7.76 0.61
CA GLY A 25 5.92 7.04 0.78
C GLY A 25 6.79 7.03 -0.46
N VAL A 26 7.99 6.51 -0.27
CA VAL A 26 8.98 6.28 -1.31
C VAL A 26 9.43 4.83 -1.23
N ILE A 27 9.50 4.20 -2.39
CA ILE A 27 10.08 2.87 -2.56
C ILE A 27 11.36 2.98 -3.39
N GLU A 28 12.40 2.28 -2.98
CA GLU A 28 13.62 2.08 -3.75
C GLU A 28 13.85 0.57 -3.92
N ARG A 29 14.20 0.13 -5.12
CA ARG A 29 14.45 -1.29 -5.44
C ARG A 29 15.92 -1.58 -5.71
N VAL A 30 16.67 -0.58 -6.15
CA VAL A 30 18.09 -0.70 -6.54
C VAL A 30 18.82 0.56 -6.06
N PRO A 31 19.99 0.45 -5.41
CA PRO A 31 20.78 -0.78 -5.20
C PRO A 31 20.30 -1.68 -4.06
N VAL A 32 19.50 -1.16 -3.15
CA VAL A 32 18.95 -1.90 -2.00
C VAL A 32 17.45 -1.65 -1.96
N THR A 33 16.67 -2.70 -1.69
CA THR A 33 15.24 -2.57 -1.44
C THR A 33 15.01 -1.79 -0.15
N ALA A 34 14.32 -0.66 -0.27
CA ALA A 34 13.96 0.20 0.85
C ALA A 34 12.56 0.81 0.67
N LEU A 35 11.92 1.09 1.80
CA LEU A 35 10.63 1.77 1.90
C LEU A 35 10.77 2.86 2.96
N GLN A 36 10.23 4.04 2.66
CA GLN A 36 9.88 5.04 3.66
C GLN A 36 8.40 5.36 3.52
N LEU A 37 7.67 5.36 4.63
CA LEU A 37 6.22 5.55 4.66
C LEU A 37 5.83 6.47 5.83
N SER A 38 4.94 7.42 5.57
CA SER A 38 4.35 8.31 6.57
C SER A 38 2.84 8.30 6.40
N VAL A 39 2.10 7.93 7.45
CA VAL A 39 0.64 7.78 7.43
C VAL A 39 0.02 8.52 8.61
N ASN A 40 -0.96 9.35 8.32
CA ASN A 40 -1.88 9.92 9.30
C ASN A 40 -3.09 9.01 9.45
N ILE A 41 -3.44 8.68 10.69
CA ILE A 41 -4.59 7.87 11.06
C ILE A 41 -5.52 8.75 11.88
N ASP A 42 -6.72 9.02 11.34
CA ASP A 42 -7.76 9.73 12.05
C ASP A 42 -8.45 8.78 13.03
N THR A 43 -8.13 8.92 14.32
CA THR A 43 -8.69 8.04 15.35
C THR A 43 -10.12 8.41 15.74
N LYS A 44 -10.60 9.61 15.39
CA LYS A 44 -11.91 10.13 15.84
C LYS A 44 -12.10 10.05 17.37
N THR A 45 -11.02 10.07 18.15
CA THR A 45 -11.02 10.09 19.62
C THR A 45 -10.29 11.34 20.14
N SER A 46 -10.25 11.51 21.47
CA SER A 46 -9.45 12.55 22.12
C SER A 46 -7.94 12.44 21.85
N LEU A 47 -7.47 11.31 21.32
CA LEU A 47 -6.08 11.12 20.89
C LEU A 47 -5.74 11.91 19.61
N GLY A 48 -6.74 12.41 18.89
CA GLY A 48 -6.54 13.17 17.65
C GLY A 48 -5.93 12.34 16.52
N VAL A 49 -5.17 12.97 15.64
CA VAL A 49 -4.53 12.28 14.51
C VAL A 49 -3.26 11.57 15.00
N LEU A 50 -3.21 10.25 14.85
CA LEU A 50 -1.98 9.49 15.05
C LEU A 50 -1.12 9.55 13.80
N HIS A 51 0.14 9.91 13.98
CA HIS A 51 1.11 9.92 12.88
C HIS A 51 2.01 8.69 12.98
N TYR A 52 1.85 7.75 12.05
CA TYR A 52 2.69 6.56 11.93
C TYR A 52 3.81 6.79 10.91
N GLN A 53 5.01 6.36 11.24
CA GLN A 53 6.15 6.39 10.32
C GLN A 53 6.84 5.04 10.30
N GLU A 54 7.25 4.63 9.10
CA GLU A 54 7.93 3.37 8.84
C GLU A 54 9.09 3.56 7.87
N ILE A 55 10.19 2.88 8.14
CA ILE A 55 11.36 2.77 7.30
C ILE A 55 11.74 1.29 7.23
N ASP A 56 11.68 0.67 6.06
CA ASP A 56 12.29 -0.64 5.83
C ASP A 56 13.55 -0.47 5.01
N ILE A 57 14.68 -0.99 5.51
CA ILE A 57 15.95 -1.00 4.78
C ILE A 57 16.64 -2.32 5.07
N ALA A 58 17.07 -3.02 4.02
CA ALA A 58 17.87 -4.24 4.12
C ALA A 58 17.24 -5.32 5.03
N GLY A 59 15.92 -5.49 4.97
CA GLY A 59 15.18 -6.49 5.75
C GLY A 59 14.87 -6.10 7.20
N VAL A 60 15.26 -4.90 7.63
CA VAL A 60 14.94 -4.37 8.97
C VAL A 60 13.91 -3.27 8.85
N LYS A 61 12.83 -3.42 9.63
CA LYS A 61 11.78 -2.40 9.81
C LYS A 61 12.09 -1.52 11.00
N TYR A 62 11.95 -0.22 10.84
CA TYR A 62 11.92 0.77 11.90
C TYR A 62 10.58 1.49 11.86
N SER A 63 9.87 1.55 12.98
CA SER A 63 8.62 2.32 13.04
C SER A 63 8.45 3.12 14.33
N ARG A 64 7.65 4.19 14.26
CA ARG A 64 7.25 5.00 15.41
C ARG A 64 5.86 5.59 15.24
N ILE A 65 5.27 6.02 16.35
CA ILE A 65 4.02 6.78 16.40
C ILE A 65 4.29 8.15 17.02
N GLY A 66 3.89 9.22 16.32
CA GLY A 66 4.10 10.61 16.73
C GLY A 66 5.58 10.91 16.96
N SER A 67 5.88 11.51 18.11
CA SER A 67 7.24 11.78 18.59
C SER A 67 7.83 10.64 19.45
N GLY A 68 7.17 9.48 19.47
CA GLY A 68 7.65 8.31 20.23
C GLY A 68 8.97 7.76 19.71
N ALA A 69 9.60 6.92 20.54
CA ALA A 69 10.84 6.24 20.18
C ALA A 69 10.63 5.27 19.00
N TRP A 70 11.66 5.16 18.16
CA TRP A 70 11.71 4.16 17.10
C TRP A 70 11.81 2.75 17.69
N ARG A 71 11.10 1.81 17.07
CA ARG A 71 11.17 0.38 17.36
C ARG A 71 11.64 -0.34 16.12
N SER A 72 12.47 -1.37 16.30
CA SER A 72 12.96 -2.20 15.21
C SER A 72 12.29 -3.56 15.18
N GLY A 73 12.18 -4.17 14.01
CA GLY A 73 11.72 -5.55 13.83
C GLY A 73 12.10 -6.09 12.45
N THR A 74 11.67 -7.32 12.18
CA THR A 74 11.84 -7.91 10.85
C THR A 74 10.92 -7.24 9.86
N SER A 75 11.46 -6.86 8.70
CA SER A 75 10.66 -6.37 7.60
C SER A 75 9.84 -7.49 6.98
N THR A 76 8.58 -7.19 6.68
CA THR A 76 7.70 -8.03 5.85
C THR A 76 7.53 -7.44 4.46
N PHE A 77 8.31 -6.41 4.13
CA PHE A 77 8.27 -5.74 2.84
C PHE A 77 9.27 -6.44 1.89
N GLY A 78 8.74 -7.01 0.80
CA GLY A 78 9.52 -7.72 -0.20
C GLY A 78 8.93 -7.54 -1.60
N PRO A 79 9.77 -7.53 -2.66
CA PRO A 79 9.32 -7.28 -4.03
C PRO A 79 8.56 -8.45 -4.68
N ASP A 80 8.53 -9.63 -4.06
CA ASP A 80 8.18 -10.88 -4.75
C ASP A 80 6.78 -11.43 -4.42
N ASP A 81 6.10 -10.89 -3.41
CA ASP A 81 4.90 -11.55 -2.87
C ASP A 81 3.59 -11.16 -3.58
N LEU A 82 3.64 -10.23 -4.54
CA LEU A 82 2.42 -9.67 -5.13
C LEU A 82 2.59 -9.32 -6.62
N VAL A 83 2.57 -10.34 -7.46
CA VAL A 83 2.61 -10.19 -8.93
C VAL A 83 1.20 -10.38 -9.50
N PRO A 84 0.68 -9.46 -10.35
CA PRO A 84 -0.59 -9.66 -11.03
C PRO A 84 -0.56 -10.92 -11.91
N THR A 85 -1.51 -11.83 -11.69
CA THR A 85 -1.61 -13.11 -12.42
C THR A 85 -2.83 -13.18 -13.33
N ARG A 86 -3.81 -12.27 -13.17
CA ARG A 86 -5.07 -12.27 -13.92
C ARG A 86 -5.35 -10.92 -14.55
N TYR A 87 -5.60 -10.89 -15.85
CA TYR A 87 -6.13 -9.71 -16.54
C TYR A 87 -7.66 -9.60 -16.35
N LEU A 88 -8.18 -8.39 -16.17
CA LEU A 88 -9.62 -8.11 -16.03
C LEU A 88 -10.15 -7.33 -17.24
N ASN A 89 -9.67 -6.11 -17.47
CA ASN A 89 -10.13 -5.21 -18.52
C ASN A 89 -9.12 -4.10 -18.80
N GLU A 90 -9.46 -3.19 -19.71
CA GLU A 90 -8.70 -1.96 -19.93
C GLU A 90 -9.29 -0.81 -19.11
N GLU A 91 -8.43 0.10 -18.69
CA GLU A 91 -8.83 1.31 -17.96
C GLU A 91 -7.91 2.50 -18.30
N THR A 92 -8.31 3.69 -17.84
CA THR A 92 -7.48 4.90 -17.93
C THR A 92 -7.30 5.49 -16.55
N VAL A 93 -6.06 5.57 -16.08
CA VAL A 93 -5.70 6.14 -14.76
C VAL A 93 -4.88 7.39 -14.99
N ASN A 94 -5.35 8.53 -14.48
CA ASN A 94 -4.67 9.83 -14.65
C ASN A 94 -4.30 10.15 -16.11
N GLY A 95 -5.19 9.82 -17.06
CA GLY A 95 -4.97 10.03 -18.50
C GLY A 95 -4.04 9.00 -19.17
N VAL A 96 -3.58 7.98 -18.45
CA VAL A 96 -2.69 6.93 -18.98
C VAL A 96 -3.46 5.64 -19.20
N LYS A 97 -3.27 5.00 -20.35
CA LYS A 97 -3.87 3.70 -20.68
C LYS A 97 -3.22 2.58 -19.86
N CYS A 98 -4.03 1.82 -19.16
CA CYS A 98 -3.62 0.70 -18.31
C CYS A 98 -4.40 -0.58 -18.63
N TRP A 99 -3.82 -1.71 -18.28
CA TRP A 99 -4.54 -2.96 -18.04
C TRP A 99 -4.93 -3.00 -16.56
N HIS A 100 -6.19 -3.31 -16.28
CA HIS A 100 -6.65 -3.68 -14.94
C HIS A 100 -6.36 -5.17 -14.75
N ALA A 101 -5.55 -5.50 -13.76
CA ALA A 101 -5.12 -6.86 -13.44
C ALA A 101 -5.28 -7.13 -11.95
N GLN A 102 -5.20 -8.40 -11.57
CA GLN A 102 -5.45 -8.87 -10.21
C GLN A 102 -4.37 -9.84 -9.76
N ALA A 103 -4.00 -9.78 -8.48
CA ALA A 103 -3.18 -10.76 -7.78
C ALA A 103 -3.92 -11.27 -6.53
N VAL A 104 -3.54 -12.45 -6.08
CA VAL A 104 -3.93 -12.98 -4.77
C VAL A 104 -2.64 -13.19 -3.99
N SER A 105 -2.54 -12.55 -2.82
CA SER A 105 -1.40 -12.71 -1.92
C SER A 105 -1.39 -14.10 -1.27
N ILE A 106 -0.26 -14.44 -0.66
CA ILE A 106 -0.09 -15.72 0.05
C ILE A 106 -1.08 -15.92 1.21
N ASP A 107 -1.56 -14.83 1.82
CA ASP A 107 -2.60 -14.85 2.86
C ASP A 107 -4.04 -14.85 2.29
N GLY A 108 -4.19 -15.05 0.98
CA GLY A 108 -5.47 -15.21 0.30
C GLY A 108 -6.22 -13.89 0.04
N ARG A 109 -5.58 -12.73 0.26
CA ARG A 109 -6.19 -11.43 -0.04
C ARG A 109 -6.03 -11.09 -1.51
N THR A 110 -7.11 -10.59 -2.09
CA THR A 110 -7.12 -10.15 -3.48
C THR A 110 -6.69 -8.68 -3.57
N TYR A 111 -5.90 -8.37 -4.60
CA TYR A 111 -5.46 -7.02 -4.91
C TYR A 111 -5.64 -6.75 -6.40
N ASP A 112 -6.15 -5.57 -6.71
CA ASP A 112 -6.31 -5.05 -8.05
C ASP A 112 -5.18 -4.06 -8.37
N PHE A 113 -4.74 -4.07 -9.62
CA PHE A 113 -3.62 -3.29 -10.14
C PHE A 113 -4.01 -2.64 -11.45
N SER A 114 -3.65 -1.37 -11.58
CA SER A 114 -3.58 -0.70 -12.88
C SER A 114 -2.16 -0.82 -13.38
N VAL A 115 -1.94 -1.47 -14.54
CA VAL A 115 -0.64 -1.69 -15.15
C VAL A 115 -0.54 -0.88 -16.44
N ARG A 116 0.33 0.12 -16.47
CA ARG A 116 0.56 1.00 -17.62
C ARG A 116 1.05 0.19 -18.82
N LYS A 117 0.32 0.29 -19.94
CA LYS A 117 0.58 -0.53 -21.13
C LYS A 117 1.94 -0.28 -21.80
N SER A 118 2.49 0.91 -21.66
CA SER A 118 3.73 1.30 -22.36
C SER A 118 4.98 0.63 -21.81
N ASP A 119 5.02 0.31 -20.52
CA ASP A 119 6.24 -0.14 -19.84
C ASP A 119 6.01 -1.06 -18.63
N GLY A 120 4.75 -1.46 -18.38
CA GLY A 120 4.40 -2.32 -17.25
C GLY A 120 4.47 -1.63 -15.89
N TYR A 121 4.62 -0.30 -15.84
CA TYR A 121 4.60 0.43 -14.57
C TYR A 121 3.25 0.31 -13.87
N ILE A 122 3.24 0.21 -12.54
CA ILE A 122 2.01 0.10 -11.74
C ILE A 122 1.69 1.47 -11.12
N PRO A 123 0.83 2.30 -11.75
CA PRO A 123 0.41 3.58 -11.18
C PRO A 123 -0.55 3.46 -9.99
N ARG A 124 -1.25 2.33 -9.82
CA ARG A 124 -2.23 2.13 -8.74
C ARG A 124 -2.32 0.65 -8.36
N SER A 125 -2.43 0.40 -7.06
CA SER A 125 -2.85 -0.88 -6.49
C SER A 125 -3.90 -0.63 -5.40
N SER A 126 -4.92 -1.47 -5.30
CA SER A 126 -5.95 -1.39 -4.26
C SER A 126 -6.48 -2.77 -3.91
N THR A 127 -7.14 -2.92 -2.77
CA THR A 127 -8.06 -4.05 -2.59
C THR A 127 -9.25 -3.87 -3.53
N PRO A 128 -9.88 -4.96 -4.03
CA PRO A 128 -11.10 -4.85 -4.82
C PRO A 128 -12.16 -4.01 -4.10
N GLU A 129 -12.91 -3.22 -4.86
CA GLU A 129 -14.12 -2.61 -4.31
C GLU A 129 -15.12 -3.73 -3.98
N PRO A 130 -15.81 -3.67 -2.82
CA PRO A 130 -16.86 -4.63 -2.52
C PRO A 130 -17.91 -4.58 -3.62
N THR A 131 -18.23 -5.73 -4.19
CA THR A 131 -19.27 -5.81 -5.21
C THR A 131 -20.64 -5.72 -4.54
N ALA A 132 -21.68 -5.34 -5.29
CA ALA A 132 -23.05 -5.29 -4.76
C ALA A 132 -23.56 -6.65 -4.21
N ALA A 133 -22.86 -7.75 -4.50
CA ALA A 133 -23.12 -9.08 -3.95
C ALA A 133 -22.57 -9.27 -2.52
N ASP A 134 -21.57 -8.48 -2.11
CA ASP A 134 -20.87 -8.61 -0.82
C ASP A 134 -21.56 -7.84 0.32
N THR A 135 -22.65 -7.12 0.03
CA THR A 135 -23.43 -6.31 0.99
C THR A 135 -24.81 -6.93 1.34
N ARG A 136 -24.98 -8.24 1.20
CA ARG A 136 -26.23 -8.95 1.58
C ARG A 136 -26.06 -9.81 2.83
#